data_AF-C3YXG3-F1
#
_entry.id   AF-C3YXG3-F1
#
_cell.length_a   1.000
_cell.length_b   1.000
_cell.length_c   1.000
_cell.angle_alpha   90.00
_cell.angle_beta   90.00
_cell.angle_gamma   90.00
#
_symmetry.space_group_name_H-M   'P 1'
#
loop_
_entity.id
_entity.type
_entity.pdbx_description
1 polymer ?
#
loop_
_entity_poly.entity_id
_entity_poly.type
_entity_poly.pdbx_seq_one_letter_code
_entity_poly.pdbx_strand_id
1 'polypeptide(L)' 'MFQGDLGWMTRGSMVGPFQDAAFALQPSTTQKPVYTNPPIRTKHGYHVIMIEGKKM' A
#
# COMPACT_ATOMS: atom_id res chain seq x y z
N MET A 1 9.22 12.62 -9.50
CA MET A 1 8.87 11.19 -9.56
C MET A 1 9.69 10.50 -8.48
N PHE A 2 9.11 10.24 -7.31
CA PHE A 2 9.86 9.68 -6.17
C PHE A 2 9.98 8.15 -6.35
N GLN A 3 11.13 7.58 -5.98
CA GLN A 3 11.59 6.21 -6.28
C GLN A 3 10.78 5.05 -5.62
N GLY A 4 9.51 5.26 -5.28
CA GLY A 4 8.64 4.27 -4.66
C GLY A 4 7.14 4.48 -4.91
N ASP A 5 6.77 5.39 -5.81
CA ASP A 5 5.38 5.63 -6.19
C ASP A 5 4.90 4.58 -7.21
N LEU A 6 3.87 3.82 -6.84
CA LEU A 6 3.21 2.82 -7.69
C LEU A 6 2.05 3.41 -8.50
N GLY A 7 1.64 4.65 -8.23
CA GLY A 7 0.48 5.29 -8.82
C GLY A 7 -0.86 4.67 -8.39
N TRP A 8 -1.90 4.93 -9.18
CA TRP A 8 -3.25 4.42 -8.92
C TRP A 8 -3.35 2.94 -9.31
N MET A 9 -3.53 2.08 -8.31
CA MET A 9 -3.70 0.64 -8.49
C MET A 9 -5.18 0.26 -8.35
N THR A 10 -5.71 -0.47 -9.33
CA THR A 10 -7.07 -1.01 -9.31
C THR A 10 -7.16 -2.32 -8.54
N ARG A 11 -8.36 -2.66 -8.03
CA ARG A 11 -8.57 -4.00 -7.43
C ARG A 11 -8.31 -5.08 -8.47
N GLY A 12 -7.53 -6.09 -8.07
CA GLY A 12 -7.16 -7.24 -8.90
C GLY A 12 -5.79 -7.15 -9.56
N SER A 13 -5.13 -5.98 -9.59
CA SER A 13 -3.77 -5.85 -10.12
C SER A 13 -2.68 -6.19 -9.10
N MET A 14 -3.05 -6.37 -7.83
CA MET A 14 -2.13 -6.61 -6.72
C MET A 14 -2.33 -7.99 -6.09
N VAL A 15 -1.27 -8.52 -5.48
CA VAL A 15 -1.31 -9.79 -4.74
C VAL A 15 -2.30 -9.67 -3.59
N GLY A 16 -3.13 -10.69 -3.34
CA GLY A 16 -4.22 -10.65 -2.34
C GLY A 16 -3.84 -10.00 -0.99
N PRO A 17 -2.77 -10.47 -0.31
CA PRO A 17 -2.36 -9.90 0.98
C PRO A 17 -1.94 -8.43 0.90
N PHE A 18 -1.35 -8.02 -0.24
CA PHE A 18 -0.96 -6.63 -0.48
C PHE A 18 -2.20 -5.76 -0.66
N GLN A 19 -3.17 -6.23 -1.45
CA GLN A 19 -4.41 -5.51 -1.70
C GLN A 19 -5.21 -5.32 -0.41
N ASP A 20 -5.39 -6.38 0.37
CA ASP A 20 -6.20 -6.33 1.59
C ASP A 20 -5.60 -5.36 2.61
N ALA A 21 -4.26 -5.38 2.76
CA ALA A 21 -3.55 -4.45 3.60
C ALA A 21 -3.66 -2.99 3.10
N ALA A 22 -3.50 -2.75 1.80
CA ALA A 22 -3.65 -1.42 1.21
C ALA A 22 -5.07 -0.87 1.38
N PHE A 23 -6.10 -1.71 1.26
CA PHE A 23 -7.51 -1.31 1.44
C PHE A 23 -7.88 -1.07 2.91
N ALA A 24 -7.23 -1.76 3.84
CA ALA A 24 -7.43 -1.60 5.29
C ALA A 24 -6.75 -0.34 5.84
N LEU A 25 -5.71 0.16 5.18
CA LEU A 25 -5.07 1.42 5.55
C LEU A 25 -5.97 2.63 5.30
N GLN A 26 -5.73 3.68 6.09
CA GLN A 26 -6.32 5.00 5.85
C GLN A 26 -5.38 5.84 4.97
N PRO A 27 -5.91 6.66 4.03
CA PRO A 27 -5.11 7.59 3.26
C PRO A 27 -4.28 8.49 4.18
N SER A 28 -2.99 8.64 3.85
CA SER A 28 -2.04 9.42 4.63
C SER A 28 -1.08 10.18 3.72
N THR A 29 -0.23 11.03 4.29
CA THR A 29 0.75 11.81 3.54
C THR A 29 2.17 11.45 3.95
N THR A 30 3.15 11.75 3.11
CA THR A 30 4.56 11.56 3.43
C THR A 30 5.03 12.35 4.66
N GLN A 31 4.31 13.39 5.08
CA GLN A 31 4.61 14.11 6.33
C GLN A 31 4.03 13.44 7.58
N LYS A 32 2.93 12.69 7.45
CA LYS A 32 2.30 11.91 8.53
C LYS A 32 1.91 10.53 8.00
N PRO A 33 2.90 9.64 7.75
CA PRO A 33 2.66 8.41 7.03
C PRO A 33 1.96 7.39 7.92
N VAL A 34 0.90 6.79 7.40
CA VAL A 34 0.25 5.62 7.99
C VAL A 34 0.58 4.44 7.09
N TYR A 35 1.39 3.53 7.62
CA TYR A 35 1.87 2.37 6.89
C TYR A 35 1.61 1.08 7.65
N THR A 36 1.67 -0.05 6.95
CA THR A 36 1.51 -1.38 7.55
C THR A 36 2.62 -1.68 8.55
N ASN A 37 2.27 -1.90 9.81
CA ASN A 37 3.15 -2.40 10.84
C ASN A 37 2.40 -3.48 11.65
N PRO A 38 2.81 -4.77 11.61
CA PRO A 38 4.05 -5.29 11.00
C PRO A 38 4.04 -5.32 9.45
N PRO A 39 5.22 -5.46 8.80
CA PRO A 39 5.31 -5.55 7.34
C PRO A 39 4.54 -6.76 6.78
N ILE A 40 3.92 -6.59 5.61
CA ILE A 40 3.13 -7.64 4.96
C ILE A 40 4.07 -8.60 4.24
N ARG A 41 3.97 -9.90 4.55
CA ARG A 41 4.71 -10.94 3.83
C ARG A 41 3.94 -11.39 2.59
N THR A 42 4.57 -11.30 1.42
CA THR A 42 4.07 -11.89 0.18
C THR A 42 5.11 -12.86 -0.39
N LYS A 43 4.78 -13.52 -1.51
CA LYS A 43 5.73 -14.37 -2.25
C LYS A 43 6.99 -13.65 -2.71
N HIS A 44 6.96 -12.31 -2.80
CA HIS A 44 8.10 -11.50 -3.23
C HIS A 44 8.96 -10.99 -2.06
N GLY A 45 8.57 -11.26 -0.81
CA GLY A 45 9.28 -10.78 0.38
C GLY A 45 8.37 -9.98 1.31
N TYR A 46 8.95 -9.03 2.04
CA TYR A 46 8.24 -8.18 2.98
C TYR A 46 7.99 -6.80 2.37
N HIS A 47 6.77 -6.30 2.53
CA HIS A 47 6.33 -5.03 1.98
C HIS A 47 5.83 -4.12 3.10
N VAL A 48 6.29 -2.88 3.10
CA VAL A 48 5.71 -1.79 3.89
C VAL A 48 4.92 -0.93 2.92
N ILE A 49 3.62 -0.80 3.18
CA ILE A 49 2.68 -0.15 2.26
C ILE A 49 2.15 1.11 2.93
N MET A 50 2.09 2.21 2.19
CA MET A 50 1.42 3.45 2.55
C MET A 50 0.49 3.81 1.38
N ILE A 51 -0.70 4.34 1.69
CA ILE A 51 -1.61 4.82 0.66
C ILE A 51 -1.76 6.34 0.76
N GLU A 52 -1.68 7.01 -0.39
CA GLU A 52 -1.89 8.47 -0.48
C GLU A 52 -3.35 8.84 -0.76
N GLY A 53 -4.12 7.91 -1.32
CA GLY A 53 -5.52 8.12 -1.67
C GLY A 53 -6.27 6.81 -1.88
N LYS A 54 -7.59 6.85 -1.66
CA LYS A 54 -8.49 5.73 -1.89
C LYS A 54 -9.67 6.22 -2.73
N LYS A 55 -9.92 5.54 -3.85
CA LYS A 55 -11.06 5.80 -4.73
C LYS A 55 -11.86 4.49 -4.86
N MET A 56 -13.17 4.57 -4.64
CA MET A 56 -14.09 3.42 -4.78
C MET A 56 -14.53 3.26 -6.22
#